data_AF-A0A9Q3FLM3-F1
#
_entry.id   AF-A0A9Q3FLM3-F1
#
_cell.length_a   1.000
_cell.length_b   1.000
_cell.length_c   1.000
_cell.angle_alpha   90.00
_cell.angle_beta   90.00
_cell.angle_gamma   90.00
#
_symmetry.space_group_name_H-M   'P 1'
#
loop_
_entity.id
_entity.type
_entity.pdbx_description
1 polymer ?
#
loop_
_entity_poly.entity_id
_entity_poly.type
_entity_poly.pdbx_seq_one_letter_code
_entity_poly.pdbx_strand_id
1 'polypeptide(L)'
;MECLHLMWALEKLHYYLDGTVFDVIADCNAIKSLLNMKTPNRHMLRWQIAIQEYRGNITIVHKSGNIHRNADGLSRWALANTPESPAWVPQEEHHIEGICVTDIGTESFNQVKKSYKMDQNFHILFQLLMKYCKDSALSSN
;
A
#
# COMPACT_ATOMS: atom_id res chain seq x y z
N MET A 1 -13.97 -7.64 11.72
CA MET A 1 -13.64 -7.43 10.30
C MET A 1 -12.26 -6.78 10.20
N GLU A 2 -11.97 -5.73 10.97
CA GLU A 2 -10.69 -4.99 10.87
C GLU A 2 -9.38 -5.78 11.03
N CYS A 3 -9.24 -6.66 12.02
CA CYS A 3 -8.00 -7.46 12.13
C CYS A 3 -7.80 -8.38 10.91
N LEU A 4 -8.88 -8.87 10.30
CA LEU A 4 -8.80 -9.71 9.11
C LEU A 4 -8.34 -8.90 7.89
N HIS A 5 -8.86 -7.68 7.73
CA HIS A 5 -8.42 -6.78 6.66
C HIS A 5 -6.93 -6.46 6.77
N LEU A 6 -6.44 -6.20 7.99
CA LEU A 6 -5.00 -6.00 8.21
C LEU A 6 -4.20 -7.23 7.81
N MET A 7 -4.60 -8.42 8.27
CA MET A 7 -3.90 -9.66 7.91
C MET A 7 -3.85 -9.88 6.40
N TRP A 8 -4.97 -9.64 5.72
CA TRP A 8 -5.05 -9.74 4.27
C TRP A 8 -4.13 -8.73 3.57
N ALA A 9 -4.08 -7.48 4.06
CA ALA A 9 -3.20 -6.45 3.51
C ALA A 9 -1.72 -6.82 3.69
N LEU A 10 -1.32 -7.31 4.87
CA LEU A 10 0.04 -7.76 5.15
C LEU A 10 0.45 -8.92 4.25
N GLU A 11 -0.46 -9.88 4.00
CA GLU A 11 -0.20 -11.00 3.10
C GLU A 11 0.00 -10.54 1.65
N LYS A 12 -0.81 -9.59 1.18
CA LYS A 12 -0.70 -9.05 -0.19
C LYS A 12 0.50 -8.15 -0.40
N LEU A 13 0.87 -7.39 0.61
CA LEU A 13 1.96 -6.42 0.55
C LEU A 13 3.29 -6.98 1.08
N HIS A 14 3.35 -8.26 1.43
CA HIS A 14 4.55 -8.91 1.99
C HIS A 14 5.85 -8.53 1.27
N TYR A 15 5.87 -8.65 -0.06
CA TYR A 15 7.06 -8.34 -0.88
C TYR A 15 7.51 -6.87 -0.83
N TYR A 16 6.62 -5.95 -0.47
CA TYR A 16 6.92 -4.53 -0.33
C TYR A 16 7.26 -4.14 1.11
N LEU A 17 6.72 -4.88 2.07
CA LEU A 17 6.88 -4.61 3.49
C LEU A 17 8.12 -5.29 4.07
N ASP A 18 8.56 -6.39 3.47
CA ASP A 18 9.75 -7.12 3.91
C ASP A 18 10.98 -6.20 3.95
N GLY A 19 11.67 -6.20 5.10
CA GLY A 19 12.83 -5.35 5.37
C GLY A 19 12.56 -3.85 5.55
N THR A 20 11.34 -3.36 5.38
CA THR A 20 11.00 -1.92 5.53
C THR A 20 10.40 -1.60 6.89
N VAL A 21 10.53 -0.35 7.35
CA VAL A 21 9.83 0.16 8.54
C VAL A 21 8.57 0.89 8.07
N PHE A 22 7.42 0.50 8.62
CA PHE A 22 6.13 1.03 8.17
C PHE A 22 5.14 1.21 9.32
N ASP A 23 4.23 2.16 9.12
CA ASP A 23 3.18 2.49 10.07
C ASP A 23 1.84 1.96 9.60
N VAL A 24 1.19 1.17 10.45
CA VAL A 24 -0.20 0.73 10.24
C VAL A 24 -1.12 1.66 11.00
N ILE A 25 -1.91 2.42 10.25
CA ILE A 25 -2.93 3.30 10.79
C ILE A 25 -4.28 2.58 10.69
N ALA A 26 -4.89 2.30 11.83
CA ALA A 26 -6.19 1.62 11.90
C ALA A 26 -7.10 2.26 12.95
N ASP A 27 -8.41 2.19 12.75
CA ASP A 27 -9.42 2.75 13.66
C ASP A 27 -9.89 1.78 14.75
N CYS A 28 -9.30 0.59 14.81
CA CYS A 28 -9.65 -0.42 15.80
C CYS A 28 -8.54 -0.69 16.83
N ASN A 29 -8.93 -0.71 18.10
CA ASN A 29 -8.05 -1.12 19.21
C ASN A 29 -7.84 -2.64 19.27
N ALA A 30 -8.61 -3.42 18.49
CA ALA A 30 -8.53 -4.87 18.43
C ALA A 30 -7.16 -5.36 17.93
N ILE A 31 -6.49 -4.62 17.04
CA ILE A 31 -5.15 -4.97 16.55
C ILE A 31 -4.12 -4.86 17.67
N LYS A 32 -4.17 -3.78 18.46
CA LYS A 32 -3.30 -3.60 19.63
C LYS A 32 -3.52 -4.71 20.66
N SER A 33 -4.78 -5.12 20.85
CA SER A 33 -5.12 -6.23 21.74
C SER A 33 -4.59 -7.55 21.19
N LEU A 34 -4.77 -7.84 19.90
CA LEU A 34 -4.30 -9.06 19.22
C LEU A 34 -2.80 -9.29 19.45
N LEU A 35 -1.97 -8.26 19.44
CA LEU A 35 -0.52 -8.40 19.67
C LEU A 35 -0.12 -8.63 21.13
N ASN A 36 -0.94 -8.19 22.07
CA ASN A 36 -0.68 -8.25 23.51
C ASN A 36 -1.46 -9.36 24.22
N MET A 37 -2.27 -10.12 23.49
CA MET A 37 -3.07 -11.22 24.03
C MET A 37 -2.20 -12.38 24.50
N LYS A 38 -2.36 -12.75 25.78
CA LYS A 38 -1.65 -13.88 26.42
C LYS A 38 -2.24 -15.25 26.06
N THR A 39 -3.54 -15.31 25.79
CA THR A 39 -4.28 -16.55 25.48
C THR A 39 -5.04 -16.39 24.16
N PRO A 40 -4.33 -16.46 23.01
CA PRO A 40 -4.96 -16.36 21.70
C PRO A 40 -5.74 -17.65 21.35
N ASN A 41 -6.89 -17.49 20.70
CA ASN A 41 -7.57 -18.59 20.01
C ASN A 41 -6.70 -19.05 18.81
N ARG A 42 -6.88 -20.27 18.30
CA ARG A 42 -6.10 -20.86 17.19
C ARG A 42 -5.95 -19.90 16.00
N HIS A 43 -7.00 -19.19 15.60
CA HIS A 43 -6.95 -18.22 14.51
C HIS A 43 -6.08 -16.99 14.85
N MET A 44 -6.24 -16.46 16.07
CA MET A 44 -5.45 -15.32 16.54
C MET A 44 -3.99 -15.68 16.72
N LEU A 45 -3.68 -16.90 17.15
CA LEU A 45 -2.30 -17.39 17.26
C LEU A 45 -1.62 -17.43 15.88
N ARG A 46 -2.32 -17.93 14.86
CA ARG A 46 -1.80 -17.91 13.47
C ARG A 46 -1.50 -16.49 13.00
N TRP A 47 -2.39 -15.55 13.31
CA TRP A 47 -2.18 -14.14 12.97
C TRP A 47 -1.03 -13.51 13.75
N GLN A 48 -0.90 -13.81 15.04
CA GLN A 48 0.24 -13.36 15.84
C GLN A 48 1.56 -13.85 15.27
N ILE A 49 1.64 -15.13 14.86
CA ILE A 49 2.85 -15.69 14.23
C ILE A 49 3.17 -14.98 12.92
N ALA A 50 2.17 -14.72 12.07
CA ALA A 50 2.38 -14.02 10.80
C ALA A 50 2.80 -12.55 11.00
N ILE A 51 2.28 -11.86 12.03
CA ILE A 51 2.71 -10.48 12.33
C ILE A 51 4.09 -10.46 13.00
N GLN A 52 4.53 -11.56 13.61
CA GLN A 52 5.79 -11.62 14.35
C GLN A 52 7.01 -11.25 13.49
N GLU A 53 6.99 -11.59 12.21
CA GLU A 53 8.01 -11.24 11.22
C GLU A 53 8.17 -9.71 11.08
N TYR A 54 7.06 -8.97 11.12
CA TYR A 54 7.07 -7.51 11.00
C TYR A 54 7.18 -6.78 12.34
N ARG A 55 7.12 -7.49 13.48
CA ARG A 55 7.00 -6.88 14.82
C ARG A 55 8.11 -5.88 15.15
N GLY A 56 9.31 -6.07 14.61
CA GLY A 56 10.43 -5.15 14.79
C GLY A 56 10.33 -3.85 13.99
N ASN A 57 9.55 -3.87 12.90
CA ASN A 57 9.54 -2.82 11.90
C ASN A 57 8.16 -2.17 11.71
N ILE A 58 7.15 -2.66 12.42
CA ILE A 58 5.76 -2.20 12.33
C ILE A 58 5.39 -1.29 13.51
N THR A 59 4.87 -0.09 13.22
CA THR A 59 4.29 0.78 14.24
C THR A 59 2.77 0.83 14.08
N ILE A 60 2.01 0.43 15.10
CA ILE A 60 0.55 0.46 15.03
C ILE A 60 0.00 1.71 15.70
N VAL A 61 -0.53 2.61 14.87
CA VAL A 61 -1.15 3.86 15.29
C VAL A 61 -2.67 3.70 15.21
N HIS A 62 -3.33 3.92 16.35
CA HIS A 62 -4.79 3.99 16.37
C HIS A 62 -5.22 5.42 16.05
N LYS A 63 -6.08 5.62 15.04
CA LYS A 63 -6.71 6.92 14.76
C LYS A 63 -8.22 6.78 14.70
N SER A 64 -8.94 7.70 15.35
CA SER A 64 -10.41 7.72 15.38
C SER A 64 -11.01 7.79 13.97
N GLY A 65 -12.09 7.03 13.74
CA GLY A 65 -12.70 6.81 12.41
C GLY A 65 -13.06 8.08 11.61
N ASN A 66 -13.33 9.22 12.27
CA ASN A 66 -13.64 10.47 11.57
C ASN A 66 -12.49 10.98 10.66
N ILE A 67 -11.25 10.53 10.91
CA ILE A 67 -10.04 10.90 10.14
C ILE A 67 -9.67 9.78 9.14
N HIS A 68 -10.37 8.64 9.14
CA HIS A 68 -10.10 7.48 8.29
C HIS A 68 -11.03 7.36 7.07
N ARG A 69 -11.63 8.47 6.62
CA ARG A 69 -12.62 8.45 5.52
C ARG A 69 -12.08 7.89 4.20
N ASN A 70 -10.78 7.96 3.93
CA ASN A 70 -10.19 7.34 2.72
C ASN A 70 -10.30 5.80 2.74
N ALA A 71 -9.89 5.18 3.85
CA ALA A 71 -9.98 3.73 4.03
C ALA A 71 -11.42 3.27 4.24
N ASP A 72 -12.20 4.04 5.01
CA ASP A 72 -13.61 3.79 5.29
C ASP A 72 -14.48 3.93 4.03
N GLY A 73 -14.15 4.87 3.14
CA GLY A 73 -14.82 5.01 1.85
C GLY A 73 -14.62 3.79 0.95
N LEU A 74 -13.40 3.27 0.86
CA LEU A 74 -13.11 2.07 0.07
C LEU A 74 -13.74 0.80 0.65
N SER A 75 -13.78 0.66 1.99
CA SER A 75 -14.39 -0.51 2.64
C SER A 75 -15.92 -0.48 2.57
N ARG A 76 -16.53 0.72 2.58
CA ARG A 76 -17.99 0.91 2.50
C ARG A 76 -18.52 0.99 1.08
N TRP A 77 -17.67 1.19 0.07
CA TRP A 77 -18.12 1.36 -1.33
C TRP A 77 -18.89 0.17 -1.90
N ALA A 78 -18.81 -1.01 -1.28
CA ALA A 78 -19.62 -2.16 -1.65
C ALA A 78 -21.12 -1.98 -1.33
N LEU A 79 -21.50 -1.00 -0.49
CA LEU A 79 -22.87 -0.69 -0.10
C LEU A 79 -23.18 0.77 -0.43
N ALA A 80 -24.34 1.03 -1.02
CA ALA A 80 -24.78 2.41 -1.21
C ALA A 80 -24.94 3.10 0.17
N ASN A 81 -24.34 4.28 0.34
CA ASN A 81 -24.49 5.09 1.56
C ASN A 81 -25.87 5.78 1.57
N THR A 82 -26.94 4.99 1.53
CA THR A 82 -28.32 5.47 1.63
C THR A 82 -28.78 5.46 3.10
N PRO A 83 -29.74 6.33 3.49
CA PRO A 83 -30.29 6.35 4.86
C PRO A 83 -30.93 5.02 5.31
N GLU A 84 -31.19 4.12 4.37
CA GLU A 84 -31.73 2.78 4.59
C GLU A 84 -30.65 1.78 5.05
N SER A 85 -29.38 2.10 4.84
CA SER A 85 -28.26 1.26 5.28
C SER A 85 -28.09 1.35 6.80
N PRO A 86 -27.99 0.22 7.52
CA PRO A 86 -27.74 0.23 8.97
C PRO A 86 -26.35 0.81 9.33
N ALA A 87 -25.49 1.02 8.33
CA ALA A 87 -24.17 1.61 8.45
C ALA A 87 -24.09 3.03 7.82
N TRP A 88 -25.23 3.70 7.64
CA TRP A 88 -25.29 5.05 7.07
C TRP A 88 -24.56 6.06 7.96
N VAL A 89 -23.74 6.91 7.34
CA VAL A 89 -23.06 8.01 7.99
C VAL A 89 -23.22 9.26 7.12
N PRO A 90 -23.59 10.43 7.69
CA PRO A 90 -23.61 11.68 6.96
C PRO A 90 -22.22 11.94 6.36
N GLN A 91 -22.11 11.92 5.04
CA GLN A 91 -20.89 12.30 4.35
C GLN A 91 -20.86 13.82 4.21
N GLU A 92 -19.99 14.50 4.96
CA GLU A 92 -19.58 15.83 4.57
C GLU A 92 -18.69 15.68 3.32
N GLU A 93 -18.99 16.40 2.25
CA GLU A 93 -18.13 16.50 1.06
C GLU A 93 -16.75 17.01 1.50
N HIS A 94 -15.81 16.09 1.69
CA HIS A 94 -14.42 16.42 1.73
C HIS A 94 -13.83 16.04 0.38
N HIS A 95 -13.13 17.00 -0.22
CA HIS A 95 -12.23 16.72 -1.32
C HIS A 95 -11.28 15.63 -0.85
N ILE A 96 -11.40 14.43 -1.43
CA ILE A 96 -10.47 13.35 -1.17
C ILE A 96 -9.15 13.81 -1.77
N GLU A 97 -8.30 14.43 -0.95
CA GLU A 97 -6.87 14.57 -1.23
C GLU A 97 -6.39 13.13 -1.43
N GLY A 98 -6.02 12.78 -2.66
CA GLY A 98 -5.91 11.40 -3.11
C GLY A 98 -5.10 10.48 -2.19
N ILE A 99 -5.31 9.17 -2.32
CA ILE A 99 -4.33 8.17 -1.86
C ILE A 99 -3.02 8.60 -2.47
N CYS A 100 -2.06 9.07 -1.66
CA CYS A 100 -0.80 9.66 -2.08
C CYS A 100 -0.35 9.05 -3.41
N VAL A 101 -0.69 9.75 -4.50
CA VAL A 101 0.10 9.65 -5.70
C VAL A 101 1.33 10.40 -5.23
N THR A 102 2.38 9.68 -4.89
CA THR A 102 3.68 10.31 -5.00
C THR A 102 3.68 10.77 -6.45
N ASP A 103 3.46 12.07 -6.65
CA ASP A 103 3.93 12.72 -7.84
C ASP A 103 5.40 12.35 -7.84
N ILE A 104 5.73 11.29 -8.58
CA ILE A 104 7.10 11.02 -8.98
C ILE A 104 7.41 12.28 -9.73
N GLY A 105 8.03 13.24 -9.03
CA GLY A 105 8.19 14.58 -9.53
C GLY A 105 8.85 14.47 -10.89
N THR A 106 8.61 15.43 -11.77
CA THR A 106 9.35 15.53 -13.02
C THR A 106 10.86 15.41 -12.76
N GLU A 107 11.33 15.85 -11.59
CA GLU A 107 12.69 15.66 -11.09
C GLU A 107 13.12 14.20 -10.90
N SER A 108 12.28 13.33 -10.32
CA SER A 108 12.55 11.89 -10.22
C SER A 108 12.57 11.23 -11.61
N PHE A 109 11.63 11.57 -12.49
CA PHE A 109 11.67 11.10 -13.88
C PHE A 109 12.92 11.60 -14.63
N ASN A 110 13.33 12.85 -14.39
CA ASN A 110 14.51 13.44 -14.99
C ASN A 110 15.80 12.80 -14.46
N GLN A 111 15.85 12.46 -13.16
CA GLN A 111 16.96 11.69 -12.60
C GLN A 111 17.06 10.30 -13.21
N VAL A 112 15.94 9.57 -13.31
CA VAL A 112 15.89 8.25 -13.95
C VAL A 112 16.31 8.36 -15.43
N LYS A 113 15.78 9.34 -16.17
CA LYS A 113 16.15 9.61 -17.57
C LYS A 113 17.63 9.98 -17.74
N LYS A 114 18.20 10.74 -16.79
CA LYS A 114 19.62 11.08 -16.77
C LYS A 114 20.46 9.85 -16.47
N SER A 115 20.03 9.00 -15.54
CA SER A 115 20.69 7.74 -15.20
C SER A 115 20.83 6.83 -16.42
N TYR A 116 19.75 6.64 -17.20
CA TYR A 116 19.80 5.88 -18.45
C TYR A 116 20.79 6.46 -19.49
N LYS A 117 21.06 7.76 -19.47
CA LYS A 117 22.04 8.38 -20.39
C LYS A 117 23.48 8.28 -19.89
N MET A 118 23.69 8.22 -18.58
CA MET A 118 25.02 8.25 -17.96
C MET A 118 25.54 6.84 -17.64
N ASP A 119 24.66 5.86 -17.45
CA ASP A 119 25.06 4.49 -17.16
C ASP A 119 25.63 3.80 -18.41
N GLN A 120 26.92 3.46 -18.33
CA GLN A 120 27.66 2.78 -19.39
C GLN A 120 27.07 1.40 -19.70
N ASN A 121 26.54 0.70 -18.69
CA ASN A 121 25.93 -0.62 -18.88
C ASN A 121 24.63 -0.53 -19.67
N PHE A 122 23.80 0.48 -19.38
CA PHE A 122 22.59 0.73 -20.15
C PHE A 122 22.93 1.09 -21.60
N HIS A 123 23.98 1.89 -21.83
CA HIS A 123 24.39 2.26 -23.19
C HIS A 123 24.84 1.04 -24.01
N ILE A 124 25.59 0.12 -23.39
CA ILE A 124 25.99 -1.15 -24.02
C ILE A 124 24.76 -2.01 -24.35
N LEU A 125 23.84 -2.17 -23.41
CA LEU A 125 22.60 -2.92 -23.61
C LEU A 125 21.73 -2.30 -24.71
N PHE A 126 21.61 -0.97 -24.74
CA PHE A 126 20.87 -0.25 -25.77
C PHE A 126 21.50 -0.46 -27.16
N GLN A 127 22.82 -0.34 -27.28
CA GLN A 127 23.52 -0.60 -28.54
C GLN A 127 23.35 -2.05 -29.01
N LEU A 128 23.42 -3.02 -28.09
CA LEU A 128 23.16 -4.42 -28.41
C LEU A 128 21.72 -4.63 -28.87
N LEU A 129 20.74 -4.09 -28.15
CA LEU A 129 19.33 -4.20 -28.53
C LEU A 129 19.05 -3.57 -29.89
N MET A 130 19.60 -2.38 -30.17
CA MET A 130 19.47 -1.72 -31.48
C MET A 130 20.13 -2.51 -32.61
N LYS A 131 21.24 -3.21 -32.33
CA LYS A 131 21.92 -4.06 -33.31
C LYS A 131 21.14 -5.34 -33.64
N TYR A 132 20.33 -5.84 -32.71
CA TYR A 132 19.53 -7.06 -32.86
C TYR A 132 18.05 -6.81 -33.18
N CYS A 133 17.58 -5.56 -33.13
CA CYS A 133 16.22 -5.21 -33.51
C CYS A 133 16.07 -5.29 -35.03
N LYS A 134 15.34 -6.31 -35.51
CA LYS A 134 15.08 -6.53 -36.95
C LYS A 134 13.99 -5.63 -37.53
N ASP A 135 13.25 -4.89 -36.69
CA ASP A 135 12.13 -4.07 -37.12
C ASP A 135 12.55 -2.59 -37.21
N SER A 136 12.86 -2.15 -38.43
CA SER A 136 13.23 -0.77 -38.76
C SER A 136 12.08 0.25 -38.65
N ALA A 137 10.87 -0.18 -38.27
CA ALA A 137 9.66 0.66 -38.25
C ALA A 137 9.49 1.52 -36.98
N LEU A 138 10.20 1.22 -35.89
CA LEU A 138 10.09 1.94 -34.60
C LEU A 138 11.25 2.90 -34.31
N SER A 139 12.21 3.00 -35.22
CA SER A 139 13.41 3.83 -35.08
C SER A 139 13.17 5.32 -35.39
N SER A 140 12.07 5.66 -36.08
CA SER A 140 11.75 7.02 -36.48
C SER A 140 10.51 7.54 -35.76
N ASN A 141 10.69 8.02 -34.52
CA ASN A 141 9.86 9.04 -33.86
C ASN A 141 10.61 9.63 -32.66
#